data_AF-A0A1H7SXE3-F1
#
_entry.id   AF-A0A1H7SXE3-F1
#
_cell.length_a   1.000
_cell.length_b   1.000
_cell.length_c   1.000
_cell.angle_alpha   90.00
_cell.angle_beta   90.00
_cell.angle_gamma   90.00
#
_symmetry.space_group_name_H-M   'P 1'
#
loop_
_entity.id
_entity.type
_entity.pdbx_description
1 polymer ?
#
loop_
_entity_poly.entity_id
_entity_poly.type
_entity_poly.pdbx_seq_one_letter_code
_entity_poly.pdbx_strand_id
1 'polypeptide(L)'
;MTASKLLSAVSLALLAAAGVAHAETYEGVHQLTSAASRADVASQAVVAAHSANPYATGANAGPAQAIVSTASRSAVRAEAVAAARSGDPYAEGASSGVAPIVASSVDRAAVRAAARAAAHGDALPL
;
A
#
# COMPACT_ATOMS: atom_id res chain seq x y z
N MET A 1 -23.64 -48.24 36.91
CA MET A 1 -23.11 -47.15 36.06
C MET A 1 -23.33 -47.53 34.61
N THR A 2 -23.84 -46.64 33.76
CA THR A 2 -24.04 -46.92 32.33
C THR A 2 -22.79 -46.55 31.52
N ALA A 3 -22.54 -47.24 30.41
CA ALA A 3 -21.37 -47.03 29.56
C ALA A 3 -21.19 -45.56 29.12
N SER A 4 -22.28 -44.83 28.90
CA SER A 4 -22.27 -43.40 28.54
C SER A 4 -21.68 -42.50 29.63
N LYS A 5 -21.86 -42.85 30.91
CA LYS A 5 -21.27 -42.10 32.03
C LYS A 5 -19.76 -42.32 32.13
N LEU A 6 -19.30 -43.53 31.84
CA LEU A 6 -17.87 -43.84 31.76
C LEU A 6 -17.20 -43.13 30.58
N LEU A 7 -17.81 -43.16 29.40
CA LEU A 7 -17.26 -42.47 28.22
C LEU A 7 -17.17 -40.95 28.45
N SER A 8 -18.18 -40.35 29.07
CA SER A 8 -18.17 -38.91 29.36
C SER A 8 -17.12 -38.52 30.42
N ALA A 9 -16.92 -39.36 31.44
CA ALA A 9 -15.86 -39.14 32.41
C ALA A 9 -14.47 -39.29 31.79
N VAL A 10 -14.28 -40.26 30.90
CA VAL A 10 -13.03 -40.48 30.17
C VAL A 10 -12.74 -39.33 29.22
N SER A 11 -13.74 -38.85 28.45
CA SER A 11 -13.54 -37.72 27.54
C SER A 11 -13.20 -36.44 28.29
N LEU A 12 -13.83 -36.18 29.45
CA LEU A 12 -13.50 -35.01 30.27
C LEU A 12 -12.11 -35.12 30.92
N ALA A 13 -11.71 -36.33 31.35
CA ALA A 13 -10.37 -36.58 31.87
C ALA A 13 -9.29 -36.40 30.79
N LEU A 14 -9.54 -36.85 29.55
CA LEU A 14 -8.64 -36.66 28.41
C LEU A 14 -8.52 -35.18 28.02
N LEU A 15 -9.63 -34.44 28.03
CA LEU A 15 -9.62 -33.00 27.73
C LEU A 15 -8.88 -32.19 28.81
N ALA A 16 -9.06 -32.57 30.08
CA ALA A 16 -8.33 -31.97 31.19
C ALA A 16 -6.82 -32.27 31.11
N ALA A 17 -6.42 -33.48 30.73
CA ALA A 17 -5.02 -33.84 30.52
C ALA A 17 -4.38 -33.08 29.34
N ALA A 18 -5.15 -32.84 28.26
CA ALA A 18 -4.69 -32.08 27.09
C ALA A 18 -4.61 -30.56 27.35
N GLY A 19 -5.39 -30.04 28.30
CA GLY A 19 -5.47 -28.60 28.61
C GLY A 19 -4.32 -28.02 29.44
N VAL A 20 -3.41 -28.85 29.98
CA VAL A 20 -2.32 -28.40 30.86
C VAL A 20 -1.11 -27.85 30.08
N ALA A 21 -1.08 -27.97 28.74
CA ALA A 21 0.14 -27.83 27.96
C ALA A 21 0.25 -26.57 27.08
N HIS A 22 -0.42 -25.46 27.42
CA HIS A 22 -0.20 -24.18 26.73
C HIS A 22 -0.10 -23.01 27.70
N ALA A 23 0.97 -23.01 28.49
CA ALA A 23 1.55 -21.77 28.99
C ALA A 23 2.59 -21.31 27.96
N GLU A 24 2.52 -20.05 27.52
CA GLU A 24 3.60 -19.44 26.73
C GLU A 24 4.90 -19.60 27.52
N THR A 25 5.83 -20.39 27.00
CA THR A 25 7.11 -20.60 27.67
C THR A 25 7.94 -19.34 27.45
N TYR A 26 8.16 -18.58 28.51
CA TYR A 26 9.10 -17.47 28.47
C TYR A 26 10.52 -18.05 28.37
N GLU A 27 11.11 -17.99 27.18
CA GLU A 27 12.47 -18.46 26.85
C GLU A 27 13.60 -17.63 27.49
N GLY A 28 13.25 -16.72 28.42
CA GLY A 28 14.20 -15.78 29.00
C GLY A 28 14.67 -14.72 28.01
N VAL A 29 15.70 -13.98 28.41
CA VAL A 29 16.41 -13.07 27.51
C VAL A 29 17.30 -13.91 26.61
N HIS A 30 17.06 -13.88 25.30
CA HIS A 30 17.95 -14.51 24.33
C HIS A 30 19.36 -13.93 24.46
N GLN A 31 20.35 -14.80 24.56
CA GLN A 31 21.75 -14.41 24.64
C GLN A 31 22.16 -13.65 23.38
N LEU A 32 22.94 -12.59 23.54
CA LEU A 32 23.53 -11.89 22.39
C LEU A 32 24.48 -12.87 21.69
N THR A 33 24.13 -13.25 20.46
CA THR A 33 24.95 -14.15 19.62
C THR A 33 26.20 -13.47 19.06
N SER A 34 26.32 -12.16 19.24
CA SER A 34 27.53 -11.39 18.94
C SER A 34 27.80 -10.40 20.07
N ALA A 35 28.96 -10.50 20.69
CA ALA A 35 29.49 -9.52 21.61
C ALA A 35 30.95 -9.26 21.24
N ALA A 36 31.19 -8.27 20.38
CA ALA A 36 32.55 -7.77 20.20
C ALA A 36 33.01 -7.13 21.52
N SER A 37 34.26 -7.38 21.94
CA SER A 37 34.78 -6.72 23.13
C SER A 37 34.96 -5.22 22.86
N ARG A 38 34.95 -4.40 23.91
CA ARG A 38 35.24 -2.96 23.76
C ARG A 38 36.62 -2.71 23.13
N ALA A 39 37.59 -3.58 23.40
CA ALA A 39 38.91 -3.50 22.80
C ALA A 39 38.89 -3.79 21.30
N ASP A 40 38.10 -4.77 20.86
CA ASP A 40 37.94 -5.11 19.44
C ASP A 40 37.25 -3.99 18.68
N VAL A 41 36.21 -3.38 19.26
CA VAL A 41 35.54 -2.21 18.66
C VAL A 41 36.49 -1.03 18.57
N ALA A 42 37.30 -0.78 19.60
CA ALA A 42 38.27 0.30 19.60
C ALA A 42 39.35 0.11 18.52
N SER A 43 39.88 -1.11 18.36
CA SER A 43 40.86 -1.41 17.33
C SER A 43 40.27 -1.28 15.91
N GLN A 44 39.05 -1.77 15.70
CA GLN A 44 38.34 -1.62 14.43
C GLN A 44 38.03 -0.16 14.10
N ALA A 45 37.65 0.64 15.09
CA ALA A 45 37.39 2.07 14.91
C ALA A 45 38.64 2.84 14.46
N VAL A 46 39.81 2.52 15.02
CA VAL A 46 41.08 3.11 14.58
C VAL A 46 41.39 2.74 13.12
N VAL A 47 41.20 1.48 12.74
CA VAL A 47 41.39 1.05 11.35
C VAL A 47 40.43 1.77 10.40
N ALA A 48 39.15 1.85 10.76
CA ALA A 48 38.13 2.54 9.96
C ALA A 48 38.43 4.04 9.80
N ALA A 49 38.91 4.71 10.85
CA ALA A 49 39.27 6.12 10.81
C ALA A 49 40.46 6.43 9.88
N HIS A 50 41.40 5.49 9.72
CA HIS A 50 42.55 5.62 8.81
C HIS A 50 42.30 5.02 7.42
N SER A 51 41.15 4.39 7.21
CA SER A 51 40.80 3.81 5.92
C SER A 51 40.49 4.89 4.89
N ALA A 52 40.68 4.56 3.61
CA ALA A 52 40.34 5.48 2.54
C ALA A 52 38.87 5.90 2.62
N ASN A 53 38.59 7.20 2.56
CA ASN A 53 37.22 7.70 2.54
C ASN A 53 36.58 7.35 1.18
N PRO A 54 35.54 6.48 1.15
CA PRO A 54 34.89 6.07 -0.09
C PRO A 54 34.19 7.23 -0.83
N TYR A 55 33.95 8.36 -0.14
CA TYR A 55 33.34 9.55 -0.69
C TYR A 55 34.33 10.68 -0.98
N ALA A 56 35.65 10.43 -0.86
CA ALA A 56 36.68 11.45 -1.09
C ALA A 56 36.56 12.09 -2.48
N THR A 57 36.18 11.34 -3.50
CA THR A 57 36.02 11.86 -4.87
C THR A 57 34.91 12.91 -4.95
N GLY A 58 33.77 12.70 -4.29
CA GLY A 58 32.66 13.65 -4.27
C GLY A 58 32.97 14.91 -3.46
N ALA A 59 33.63 14.75 -2.31
CA ALA A 59 34.04 15.89 -1.48
C ALA A 59 35.06 16.81 -2.18
N ASN A 60 35.88 16.26 -3.08
CA ASN A 60 36.87 17.00 -3.85
C ASN A 60 36.41 17.33 -5.28
N ALA A 61 35.14 17.07 -5.65
CA ALA A 61 34.64 17.26 -7.01
C ALA A 61 34.49 18.74 -7.43
N GLY A 62 34.89 19.69 -6.58
CA GLY A 62 34.70 21.11 -6.81
C GLY A 62 33.22 21.53 -6.70
N PRO A 63 32.90 22.80 -7.01
CA PRO A 63 31.52 23.26 -6.98
C PRO A 63 30.66 22.47 -7.98
N ALA A 64 29.42 22.15 -7.57
CA ALA A 64 28.45 21.53 -8.46
C ALA A 64 28.29 22.35 -9.75
N GLN A 65 28.24 21.67 -10.89
CA GLN A 65 28.03 22.34 -12.16
C GLN A 65 26.68 23.07 -12.14
N ALA A 66 26.69 24.35 -12.50
CA ALA A 66 25.46 25.10 -12.64
C ALA A 66 24.64 24.51 -13.80
N ILE A 67 23.41 24.07 -13.52
CA ILE A 67 22.45 23.70 -14.56
C ILE A 67 21.98 25.02 -15.20
N VAL A 68 22.63 25.43 -16.28
CA VAL A 68 22.22 26.58 -17.07
C VAL A 68 21.12 26.12 -18.01
N SER A 69 19.92 26.70 -17.87
CA SER A 69 18.85 26.47 -18.84
C SER A 69 19.32 26.90 -20.23
N THR A 70 19.06 26.07 -21.24
CA THR A 70 19.32 26.41 -22.65
C THR A 70 18.32 27.42 -23.19
N ALA A 71 17.20 27.66 -22.49
CA ALA A 71 16.19 28.62 -22.87
C ALA A 71 16.53 30.02 -22.32
N SER A 72 16.42 31.04 -23.19
CA SER A 72 16.54 32.43 -22.75
C SER A 72 15.30 32.85 -21.94
N ARG A 73 15.50 33.78 -21.00
CA ARG A 73 14.38 34.33 -20.18
C ARG A 73 13.28 34.96 -21.05
N SER A 74 13.66 35.55 -22.19
CA SER A 74 12.70 36.11 -23.14
C SER A 74 11.87 35.03 -23.84
N ALA A 75 12.48 33.90 -24.22
CA ALA A 75 11.77 32.76 -24.82
C ALA A 75 10.74 32.19 -23.84
N VAL A 76 11.14 31.93 -22.59
CA VAL A 76 10.23 31.45 -21.53
C VAL A 76 9.08 32.42 -21.30
N ARG A 77 9.36 33.74 -21.28
CA ARG A 77 8.31 34.75 -21.12
C ARG A 77 7.35 34.77 -22.30
N ALA A 78 7.85 34.66 -23.53
CA ALA A 78 7.03 34.63 -24.73
C ALA A 78 6.10 33.40 -24.75
N GLU A 79 6.63 32.23 -24.39
CA GLU A 79 5.88 30.99 -24.28
C GLU A 79 4.80 31.05 -23.19
N ALA A 80 5.13 31.59 -22.00
CA ALA A 80 4.17 31.78 -20.92
C ALA A 80 3.01 32.72 -21.32
N VAL A 81 3.31 33.79 -22.06
CA VAL A 81 2.27 34.70 -22.57
C VAL A 81 1.41 34.02 -23.63
N ALA A 82 1.99 33.19 -24.50
CA ALA A 82 1.24 32.42 -25.49
C ALA A 82 0.31 31.40 -24.83
N ALA A 83 0.79 30.67 -23.81
CA ALA A 83 -0.01 29.72 -23.05
C ALA A 83 -1.15 30.41 -22.29
N ALA A 84 -0.88 31.55 -21.63
CA ALA A 84 -1.91 32.32 -20.93
C ALA A 84 -3.00 32.88 -21.85
N ARG A 85 -2.69 33.06 -23.14
CA ARG A 85 -3.64 33.50 -24.17
C ARG A 85 -4.31 32.35 -24.91
N SER A 86 -3.83 31.12 -24.74
CA SER A 86 -4.49 29.96 -25.31
C SER A 86 -5.87 29.78 -24.66
N GLY A 87 -6.88 29.49 -25.48
CA GLY A 87 -8.23 29.25 -24.98
C GLY A 87 -8.25 28.04 -24.05
N ASP A 88 -9.16 28.04 -23.08
CA ASP A 88 -9.33 26.93 -22.15
C ASP A 88 -9.68 25.64 -22.94
N PRO A 89 -8.83 24.60 -22.91
CA PRO A 89 -9.08 23.35 -23.63
C PRO A 89 -10.32 22.60 -23.12
N TYR A 90 -10.88 23.01 -21.97
CA TYR A 90 -12.10 22.45 -21.39
C TYR A 90 -13.30 23.41 -21.43
N ALA A 91 -13.20 24.53 -22.16
CA ALA A 91 -14.28 25.52 -22.25
C ALA A 91 -15.64 24.89 -22.65
N GLU A 92 -15.61 23.94 -23.59
CA GLU A 92 -16.80 23.23 -24.07
C GLU A 92 -17.48 22.38 -22.98
N GLY A 93 -16.70 21.82 -22.05
CA GLY A 93 -17.21 21.04 -20.92
C GLY A 93 -17.81 21.92 -19.82
N ALA A 94 -17.25 23.12 -19.60
CA ALA A 94 -17.73 24.07 -18.60
C ALA A 94 -19.09 24.68 -18.99
N SER A 95 -19.37 24.85 -20.28
CA SER A 95 -20.67 25.32 -20.80
C SER A 95 -21.66 24.20 -21.11
N SER A 96 -21.23 22.93 -21.08
CA SER A 96 -22.12 21.79 -21.29
C SER A 96 -22.99 21.63 -20.05
N GLY A 97 -24.21 22.16 -20.13
CA GLY A 97 -25.22 21.97 -19.08
C GLY A 97 -25.42 20.49 -18.75
N VAL A 98 -25.95 20.20 -17.55
CA VAL A 98 -26.28 18.82 -17.15
C VAL A 98 -27.16 18.20 -18.22
N ALA A 99 -26.72 17.06 -18.79
CA ALA A 99 -27.51 16.31 -19.76
C ALA A 99 -28.92 16.07 -19.18
N PRO A 100 -30.00 16.38 -19.92
CA PRO A 100 -31.35 16.22 -19.41
C PRO A 100 -31.55 14.76 -19.00
N ILE A 101 -32.05 14.55 -17.77
CA ILE A 101 -32.44 13.22 -17.31
C ILE A 101 -33.58 12.77 -18.23
N VAL A 102 -33.27 11.91 -19.20
CA VAL A 102 -34.29 11.20 -19.98
C VAL A 102 -34.89 10.18 -19.03
N ALA A 103 -35.97 10.58 -18.34
CA ALA A 103 -36.75 9.65 -17.54
C ALA A 103 -37.24 8.55 -18.48
N SER A 104 -36.78 7.31 -18.25
CA SER A 104 -37.30 6.15 -18.97
C SER A 104 -38.83 6.15 -18.89
N SER A 105 -39.51 6.03 -20.02
CA SER A 105 -40.96 5.84 -20.08
C SER A 105 -41.39 4.44 -19.62
N VAL A 106 -40.43 3.56 -19.33
CA VAL A 106 -40.70 2.21 -18.88
C VAL A 106 -40.94 2.23 -17.37
N ASP A 107 -42.08 1.68 -16.97
CA ASP A 107 -42.43 1.54 -15.56
C ASP A 107 -41.34 0.77 -14.80
N ARG A 108 -40.94 1.32 -13.65
CA ARG A 108 -39.83 0.79 -12.85
C ARG A 108 -40.15 -0.58 -12.27
N ALA A 109 -41.43 -0.87 -11.98
CA ALA A 109 -41.83 -2.20 -11.52
C ALA A 109 -41.74 -3.22 -12.66
N ALA A 110 -42.13 -2.86 -13.89
CA ALA A 110 -41.93 -3.70 -15.07
C ALA A 110 -40.45 -4.05 -15.32
N VAL A 111 -39.54 -3.07 -15.23
CA VAL A 111 -38.09 -3.32 -15.38
C VAL A 111 -37.57 -4.29 -14.31
N ARG A 112 -38.02 -4.14 -13.06
CA ARG A 112 -37.61 -5.03 -11.96
C ARG A 112 -38.17 -6.44 -12.11
N ALA A 113 -39.40 -6.57 -12.63
CA ALA A 113 -39.99 -7.86 -12.91
C ALA A 113 -39.23 -8.58 -14.04
N ALA A 114 -38.93 -7.87 -15.14
CA ALA A 114 -38.15 -8.39 -16.25
C ALA A 114 -36.73 -8.81 -15.82
N ALA A 115 -36.06 -8.01 -14.98
CA ALA A 115 -34.73 -8.35 -14.46
C ALA A 115 -34.75 -9.61 -13.57
N ARG A 116 -35.81 -9.82 -12.78
CA ARG A 116 -35.95 -11.05 -11.97
C ARG A 116 -36.24 -12.26 -12.84
N ALA A 117 -37.13 -12.14 -13.83
CA ALA A 117 -37.42 -13.22 -14.78
C ALA A 117 -36.16 -13.65 -15.55
N ALA A 118 -35.38 -12.68 -16.05
CA ALA A 118 -34.09 -12.95 -16.70
C ALA A 118 -33.08 -13.63 -15.75
N ALA A 119 -33.02 -13.21 -14.48
CA ALA A 119 -32.16 -13.84 -13.48
C ALA A 119 -32.58 -15.28 -13.12
N HIS A 120 -33.87 -15.61 -13.26
CA HIS A 120 -34.41 -16.96 -13.10
C HIS A 120 -34.32 -17.82 -14.37
N GLY A 121 -33.79 -17.27 -15.47
CA GLY A 121 -33.58 -17.98 -16.74
C GLY A 121 -34.81 -18.05 -17.64
N ASP A 122 -35.87 -17.30 -17.32
CA ASP A 122 -37.03 -17.20 -18.20
C ASP A 122 -36.70 -16.33 -19.41
N ALA A 123 -36.92 -16.84 -20.62
CA ALA A 123 -36.81 -16.05 -21.84
C ALA A 123 -37.92 -14.99 -21.85
N LEU A 124 -37.54 -13.72 -21.77
CA LEU A 124 -38.48 -12.61 -21.92
C LEU A 124 -39.04 -12.65 -23.35
N PRO A 125 -40.37 -12.58 -23.55
CA PRO A 125 -40.92 -12.45 -24.89
C PRO A 125 -40.41 -11.15 -25.52
N LEU A 126 -39.83 -11.27 -26.71
CA LEU A 126 -39.44 -10.15 -27.57
C LEU A 126 -40.68 -9.38 -28.03
#